data_AF-A0A2S2PRW4-F1
#
_entry.id   AF-A0A2S2PRW4-F1
#
_cell.length_a   1.000
_cell.length_b   1.000
_cell.length_c   1.000
_cell.angle_alpha   90.00
_cell.angle_beta   90.00
_cell.angle_gamma   90.00
#
_symmetry.space_group_name_H-M   'P 1'
#
loop_
_entity.id
_entity.type
_entity.pdbx_description
1 polymer ?
#
loop_
_entity_poly.entity_id
_entity_poly.type
_entity_poly.pdbx_seq_one_letter_code
_entity_poly.pdbx_strand_id
1 'polypeptide(L)'
;QELKKEKPTDNTKLKKEQESVKLKPSNDNINTVYDIPIFSDEFLIFNKARESELRNLRKRVRDQEQEVSVLDKHIEIMENCIIKLTDNIKKNEAECSKYEEYLNKLRSLLLDAFAEISFPDNIEPPTNENLDTFMINFSTLLNTDTGTDTDLSWIENVKKAISNLN
;
A
#
# COMPACT_ATOMS: atom_id res chain seq x y z
N GLN A 1 5.17 19.62 -4.54
CA GLN A 1 5.07 19.35 -3.09
C GLN A 1 3.89 20.16 -2.56
N GLU A 2 2.71 19.57 -2.46
CA GLU A 2 1.57 20.19 -1.79
C GLU A 2 0.82 19.11 -0.99
N LEU A 3 0.96 19.18 0.33
CA LEU A 3 0.20 18.40 1.30
C LEU A 3 -1.26 18.84 1.23
N LYS A 4 -2.16 17.94 0.81
CA LYS A 4 -3.60 18.11 1.02
C LYS A 4 -3.95 17.62 2.43
N LYS A 5 -4.28 18.61 3.26
CA LYS A 5 -4.73 18.55 4.65
C LYS A 5 -5.84 17.50 4.86
N GLU A 6 -5.62 16.63 5.83
CA GLU A 6 -6.66 15.90 6.54
C GLU A 6 -7.74 16.87 7.04
N LYS A 7 -9.00 16.53 6.78
CA LYS A 7 -10.15 17.16 7.44
C LYS A 7 -10.42 16.41 8.75
N PRO A 8 -10.60 17.12 9.88
CA PRO A 8 -10.82 16.47 11.16
C PRO A 8 -12.20 15.82 11.21
N THR A 9 -12.23 14.63 11.79
CA THR A 9 -13.41 13.88 12.23
C THR A 9 -14.23 14.75 13.19
N ASP A 10 -15.41 15.16 12.73
CA ASP A 10 -16.36 16.00 13.46
C ASP A 10 -17.12 15.16 14.50
N ASN A 11 -16.42 14.68 15.53
CA ASN A 11 -16.96 13.85 16.62
C ASN A 11 -17.43 14.68 17.83
N THR A 12 -17.77 15.96 17.65
CA THR A 12 -18.07 16.86 18.79
C THR A 12 -19.43 17.58 18.70
N LYS A 13 -20.38 17.07 17.92
CA LYS A 13 -21.75 17.60 17.88
C LYS A 13 -22.82 16.57 18.23
N LEU A 14 -22.71 15.99 19.43
CA LEU A 14 -23.84 15.31 20.08
C LEU A 14 -23.92 15.72 21.56
N LYS A 15 -23.97 17.03 21.82
CA LYS A 15 -24.12 17.57 23.18
C LYS A 15 -24.75 18.96 23.19
N LYS A 16 -25.92 19.10 22.59
CA LYS A 16 -26.89 20.16 22.93
C LYS A 16 -28.21 19.82 22.27
N GLU A 17 -29.30 20.13 22.97
CA GLU A 17 -30.69 19.78 22.64
C GLU A 17 -31.11 18.37 23.04
N GLN A 18 -31.33 18.19 24.34
CA GLN A 18 -32.52 17.51 24.86
C GLN A 18 -32.68 17.86 26.34
N GLU A 19 -32.89 19.14 26.60
CA GLU A 19 -33.47 19.60 27.86
C GLU A 19 -35.00 19.58 27.68
N SER A 20 -35.56 18.38 27.75
CA SER A 20 -37.00 18.18 27.94
C SER A 20 -37.17 16.94 28.82
N VAL A 21 -37.37 17.21 30.12
CA VAL A 21 -37.85 16.32 31.17
C VAL A 21 -37.42 14.86 31.00
N LYS A 22 -36.27 14.52 31.58
CA LYS A 22 -35.80 13.15 31.76
C LYS A 22 -36.62 12.44 32.84
N LEU A 23 -37.89 12.16 32.56
CA LEU A 23 -38.62 11.13 33.28
C LEU A 23 -38.18 9.79 32.69
N LYS A 24 -37.14 9.22 33.31
CA LYS A 24 -36.75 7.83 33.12
C LYS A 24 -37.96 6.99 33.55
N PRO A 25 -38.63 6.22 32.68
CA PRO A 25 -39.43 5.12 33.19
C PRO A 25 -38.42 4.17 33.81
N SER A 26 -38.44 4.05 35.14
CA SER A 26 -37.67 3.04 35.84
C SER A 26 -38.11 1.68 35.29
N ASN A 27 -37.21 0.96 34.65
CA ASN A 27 -37.46 -0.34 34.04
C ASN A 27 -37.51 -1.46 35.10
N ASP A 28 -37.63 -1.11 36.39
CA ASP A 28 -37.48 -2.06 37.49
C ASP A 28 -38.80 -2.68 37.97
N ASN A 29 -39.95 -2.35 37.38
CA ASN A 29 -41.20 -3.04 37.68
C ASN A 29 -42.15 -3.10 36.49
N ILE A 30 -41.94 -4.10 35.63
CA ILE A 30 -42.94 -4.50 34.62
C ILE A 30 -44.29 -4.82 35.31
N ASN A 31 -44.26 -5.27 36.58
CA ASN A 31 -45.44 -5.53 37.40
C ASN A 31 -46.24 -4.27 37.80
N THR A 32 -45.65 -3.07 37.82
CA THR A 32 -46.40 -1.83 38.15
C THR A 32 -46.97 -1.14 36.90
N VAL A 33 -46.55 -1.56 35.70
CA VAL A 33 -47.06 -1.02 34.42
C VAL A 33 -48.51 -1.44 34.17
N TYR A 34 -48.94 -2.57 34.72
CA TYR A 34 -50.30 -3.11 34.54
C TYR A 34 -51.37 -2.46 35.43
N ASP A 35 -50.98 -1.67 36.43
CA ASP A 35 -51.89 -1.05 37.41
C ASP A 35 -52.22 0.43 37.10
N ILE A 36 -51.74 0.98 35.98
CA ILE A 36 -51.99 2.38 35.61
C ILE A 36 -53.37 2.51 34.92
N PRO A 37 -54.33 3.27 35.47
CA PRO A 37 -55.65 3.45 34.84
C PRO A 37 -55.56 4.18 33.49
N ILE A 38 -56.23 3.66 32.46
CA ILE A 38 -56.14 4.08 31.04
C ILE A 38 -56.56 5.53 30.72
N PHE A 39 -57.04 6.31 31.70
CA PHE A 39 -57.40 7.72 31.56
C PHE A 39 -56.79 8.60 32.65
N SER A 40 -55.71 8.15 33.30
CA SER A 40 -54.97 8.96 34.26
C SER A 40 -53.89 9.81 33.56
N ASP A 41 -53.49 10.90 34.21
CA ASP A 41 -52.33 11.69 33.76
C ASP A 41 -51.05 10.84 33.73
N GLU A 42 -50.92 9.88 34.63
CA GLU A 42 -49.81 8.93 34.68
C GLU A 42 -49.76 8.04 33.43
N PHE A 43 -50.92 7.55 32.95
CA PHE A 43 -50.99 6.79 31.70
C PHE A 43 -50.52 7.62 30.50
N LEU A 44 -50.95 8.88 30.42
CA LEU A 44 -50.56 9.76 29.33
C LEU A 44 -49.04 10.04 29.33
N ILE A 45 -48.46 10.27 30.51
CA ILE A 45 -47.01 10.48 30.67
C ILE A 45 -46.24 9.20 30.28
N PHE A 46 -46.69 8.03 30.77
CA PHE A 46 -46.07 6.74 30.46
C PHE A 46 -46.12 6.44 28.96
N ASN A 47 -47.28 6.61 28.32
CA ASN A 47 -47.42 6.37 26.89
C ASN A 47 -46.52 7.33 26.07
N LYS A 48 -46.49 8.62 26.43
CA LYS A 48 -45.61 9.60 25.80
C LYS A 48 -44.13 9.22 25.93
N ALA A 49 -43.69 8.75 27.10
CA ALA A 49 -42.33 8.29 27.31
C ALA A 49 -42.00 7.05 26.45
N ARG A 50 -42.92 6.08 26.40
CA ARG A 50 -42.78 4.87 25.57
C ARG A 50 -42.75 5.18 24.08
N GLU A 51 -43.61 6.07 23.59
CA GLU A 51 -43.61 6.54 22.21
C GLU A 51 -42.31 7.25 21.85
N SER A 52 -41.76 8.06 22.76
CA SER A 52 -40.46 8.72 22.61
C SER A 52 -39.33 7.69 22.52
N GLU A 53 -39.33 6.69 23.40
CA GLU A 53 -38.35 5.60 23.38
C GLU A 53 -38.41 4.80 22.07
N LEU A 54 -39.61 4.41 21.62
CA LEU A 54 -39.81 3.71 20.34
C LEU A 54 -39.32 4.56 19.16
N ARG A 55 -39.55 5.87 19.19
CA ARG A 55 -39.04 6.80 18.17
C ARG A 55 -37.51 6.85 18.18
N ASN A 56 -36.90 6.92 19.35
CA ASN A 56 -35.45 6.93 19.51
C ASN A 56 -34.82 5.60 19.05
N LEU A 57 -35.45 4.46 19.37
CA LEU A 57 -34.99 3.15 18.93
C LEU A 57 -35.04 3.04 17.40
N ARG A 58 -36.16 3.45 16.78
CA ARG A 58 -36.28 3.49 15.31
C ARG A 58 -35.24 4.41 14.66
N LYS A 59 -34.92 5.55 15.29
CA LYS A 59 -33.85 6.42 14.80
C LYS A 59 -32.49 5.72 14.86
N ARG A 60 -32.16 5.10 16.00
CA ARG A 60 -30.90 4.36 16.18
C ARG A 60 -30.75 3.24 15.16
N VAL A 61 -31.81 2.47 14.91
CA VAL A 61 -31.79 1.40 13.91
C VAL A 61 -31.41 1.97 12.54
N ARG A 62 -32.06 3.07 12.11
CA ARG A 62 -31.72 3.71 10.82
C ARG A 62 -30.30 4.26 10.77
N ASP A 63 -29.83 4.86 11.86
CA ASP A 63 -28.46 5.38 11.94
C ASP A 63 -27.45 4.21 11.81
N GLN A 64 -27.72 3.06 12.45
CA GLN A 64 -26.90 1.85 12.34
C GLN A 64 -26.96 1.22 10.94
N GLU A 65 -28.14 1.15 10.31
CA GLU A 65 -28.28 0.68 8.93
C GLU A 65 -27.46 1.55 7.96
N GLN A 66 -27.43 2.87 8.19
CA GLN A 66 -26.61 3.79 7.40
C GLN A 66 -25.11 3.54 7.62
N GLU A 67 -24.67 3.31 8.87
CA GLU A 67 -23.27 2.98 9.17
C GLU A 67 -22.83 1.67 8.50
N VAL A 68 -23.68 0.64 8.55
CA VAL A 68 -23.43 -0.65 7.87
C VAL A 68 -23.26 -0.44 6.36
N SER A 69 -24.16 0.32 5.73
CA SER A 69 -24.07 0.64 4.29
C SER A 69 -22.76 1.35 3.91
N VAL A 70 -22.27 2.26 4.76
CA VAL A 70 -20.97 2.93 4.56
C VAL A 70 -19.81 1.94 4.66
N LEU A 71 -19.84 1.04 5.64
CA LEU A 71 -18.82 0.01 5.83
C LEU A 71 -18.78 -0.97 4.65
N ASP A 72 -19.94 -1.44 4.18
CA ASP A 72 -20.04 -2.30 2.99
C ASP A 72 -19.40 -1.63 1.77
N LYS A 73 -19.64 -0.33 1.59
CA LYS A 73 -19.01 0.41 0.49
C LYS A 73 -17.49 0.51 0.66
N HIS A 74 -17.01 0.65 1.89
CA HIS A 74 -15.57 0.68 2.16
C HIS A 74 -14.91 -0.67 1.86
N ILE A 75 -15.56 -1.78 2.23
CA ILE A 75 -15.10 -3.14 1.89
C ILE A 75 -14.99 -3.29 0.37
N GLU A 76 -16.03 -2.92 -0.38
CA GLU A 76 -16.01 -2.98 -1.85
C GLU A 76 -14.85 -2.16 -2.45
N ILE A 77 -14.58 -0.97 -1.90
CA ILE A 77 -13.45 -0.14 -2.34
C ILE A 77 -12.12 -0.84 -2.03
N MET A 78 -11.95 -1.39 -0.82
CA MET A 78 -10.73 -2.08 -0.43
C MET A 78 -10.47 -3.32 -1.29
N GLU A 79 -11.49 -4.12 -1.58
CA GLU A 79 -11.39 -5.27 -2.48
C GLU A 79 -10.93 -4.85 -3.88
N ASN A 80 -11.53 -3.79 -4.43
CA ASN A 80 -11.10 -3.23 -5.71
C ASN A 80 -9.65 -2.70 -5.68
N CYS A 81 -9.24 -2.08 -4.57
CA CYS A 81 -7.86 -1.62 -4.39
C CYS A 81 -6.88 -2.80 -4.34
N ILE A 82 -7.23 -3.89 -3.64
CA ILE A 82 -6.42 -5.11 -3.57
C ILE A 82 -6.22 -5.72 -4.97
N ILE A 83 -7.29 -5.81 -5.77
CA ILE A 83 -7.21 -6.31 -7.15
C ILE A 83 -6.23 -5.46 -7.97
N LYS A 84 -6.40 -4.13 -7.95
CA LYS A 84 -5.51 -3.20 -8.68
C LYS A 84 -4.05 -3.30 -8.23
N LEU A 85 -3.82 -3.42 -6.92
CA LEU A 85 -2.47 -3.58 -6.38
C LEU A 85 -1.85 -4.90 -6.82
N THR A 86 -2.62 -5.98 -6.80
CA THR A 86 -2.18 -7.31 -7.26
C THR A 86 -1.80 -7.27 -8.74
N ASP A 87 -2.61 -6.62 -9.58
CA ASP A 87 -2.31 -6.48 -11.01
C ASP A 87 -1.05 -5.64 -11.24
N ASN A 88 -0.85 -4.56 -10.48
CA ASN A 88 0.36 -3.76 -10.55
C ASN A 88 1.62 -4.55 -10.13
N ILE A 89 1.52 -5.38 -9.07
CA ILE A 89 2.61 -6.25 -8.63
C ILE A 89 2.99 -7.21 -9.76
N LYS A 90 2.01 -7.92 -10.34
CA LYS A 90 2.26 -8.85 -11.46
C LYS A 90 2.91 -8.16 -12.65
N LYS A 91 2.46 -6.94 -12.98
CA LYS A 91 3.05 -6.15 -14.06
C LYS A 91 4.51 -5.80 -13.76
N ASN A 92 4.79 -5.35 -12.54
CA ASN A 92 6.14 -4.97 -12.13
C ASN A 92 7.07 -6.19 -12.09
N GLU A 93 6.60 -7.35 -11.61
CA GLU A 93 7.34 -8.61 -11.65
C GLU A 93 7.69 -9.00 -13.09
N ALA A 94 6.73 -8.91 -14.02
CA ALA A 94 6.99 -9.19 -15.44
C ALA A 94 8.00 -8.21 -16.06
N GLU A 95 7.95 -6.93 -15.69
CA GLU A 95 8.95 -5.93 -16.11
C GLU A 95 10.34 -6.25 -15.53
N CYS A 96 10.43 -6.60 -14.25
CA CYS A 96 11.68 -7.02 -13.61
C CYS A 96 12.29 -8.26 -14.28
N SER A 97 11.49 -9.31 -14.53
CA SER A 97 11.98 -10.51 -15.24
C SER A 97 12.50 -10.17 -16.64
N LYS A 98 11.84 -9.26 -17.36
CA LYS A 98 12.31 -8.79 -18.67
C LYS A 98 13.65 -8.05 -18.58
N TYR A 99 13.86 -7.23 -17.55
CA TYR A 99 15.17 -6.59 -17.33
C TYR A 99 16.26 -7.60 -17.00
N GLU A 100 15.93 -8.64 -16.22
CA GLU A 100 16.86 -9.72 -15.92
C GLU A 100 17.25 -10.52 -17.18
N GLU A 101 16.29 -10.82 -18.06
CA GLU A 101 16.57 -11.43 -19.36
C GLU A 101 17.52 -10.56 -20.21
N TYR A 102 17.30 -9.25 -20.25
CA TYR A 102 18.17 -8.32 -20.96
C TYR A 102 19.58 -8.27 -20.36
N LEU A 103 19.71 -8.27 -19.04
CA LEU A 103 21.00 -8.35 -18.37
C LEU A 103 21.72 -9.66 -18.69
N ASN A 104 21.03 -10.79 -18.61
CA ASN A 104 21.62 -12.10 -18.91
C ASN A 104 22.06 -12.20 -20.38
N LYS A 105 21.27 -11.65 -21.31
CA LYS A 105 21.66 -11.56 -22.72
C LYS A 105 22.92 -10.71 -22.90
N LEU A 106 22.99 -9.54 -22.25
CA LEU A 106 24.18 -8.68 -22.31
C LEU A 106 25.41 -9.37 -21.72
N ARG A 107 25.26 -10.04 -20.56
CA ARG A 107 26.34 -10.81 -19.93
C ARG A 107 26.87 -11.90 -20.86
N SER A 108 25.98 -12.66 -21.49
CA SER A 108 26.35 -13.69 -22.47
C SER A 108 27.14 -13.09 -23.63
N LEU A 109 26.64 -12.01 -24.23
CA LEU A 109 27.30 -11.34 -25.35
C LEU A 109 28.71 -10.81 -24.97
N LEU A 110 28.85 -10.27 -23.76
CA LEU A 110 30.14 -9.82 -23.25
C LEU A 110 31.11 -10.98 -23.04
N LEU A 111 30.66 -12.09 -22.44
CA LEU A 111 31.50 -13.28 -22.26
C LEU A 111 31.95 -13.87 -23.59
N ASP A 112 31.04 -13.95 -24.57
CA ASP A 112 31.36 -14.42 -25.91
C ASP A 112 32.41 -13.51 -26.58
N ALA A 113 32.27 -12.19 -26.43
CA ALA A 113 33.23 -11.22 -26.96
C ALA A 113 34.59 -11.26 -26.26
N PHE A 114 34.63 -11.68 -24.99
CA PHE A 114 35.87 -11.77 -24.20
C PHE A 114 36.55 -13.13 -24.28
N ALA A 115 35.90 -14.15 -24.84
CA ALA A 115 36.42 -15.52 -24.91
C ALA A 115 37.76 -15.63 -25.68
N GLU A 116 38.01 -14.73 -26.64
CA GLU A 116 39.23 -14.71 -27.45
C GLU A 116 40.34 -13.79 -26.91
N ILE A 117 40.11 -13.11 -25.79
CA ILE A 117 41.07 -12.15 -25.22
C ILE A 117 41.99 -12.87 -24.23
N SER A 118 43.31 -12.75 -24.45
CA SER A 118 44.31 -13.16 -23.46
C SER A 118 44.43 -12.11 -22.37
N PHE A 119 44.11 -12.48 -21.13
CA PHE A 119 44.25 -11.62 -19.96
C PHE A 119 45.62 -11.81 -19.30
N PRO A 120 46.21 -10.75 -18.73
CA PRO A 120 47.43 -10.84 -17.92
C PRO A 120 47.26 -11.73 -16.68
N ASP A 121 48.33 -12.38 -16.22
CA ASP A 121 48.31 -13.30 -15.06
C ASP A 121 47.84 -12.65 -13.74
N ASN A 122 47.92 -11.32 -13.63
CA ASN A 122 47.48 -10.55 -12.46
C ASN A 122 46.00 -10.15 -12.51
N ILE A 123 45.27 -10.49 -13.59
CA ILE A 123 43.87 -10.12 -13.77
C ILE A 123 43.06 -11.40 -13.95
N GLU A 124 42.09 -11.60 -13.06
CA GLU A 124 41.14 -12.70 -13.18
C GLU A 124 40.26 -12.48 -14.43
N PRO A 125 40.17 -13.47 -15.35
CA PRO A 125 39.37 -13.33 -16.55
C PRO A 125 37.87 -13.26 -16.23
N PRO A 126 37.07 -12.57 -17.07
CA PRO A 126 35.64 -12.44 -16.89
C PRO A 126 34.94 -13.81 -17.00
N THR A 127 34.09 -14.10 -16.01
CA THR A 127 33.24 -15.29 -15.90
C THR A 127 31.81 -14.88 -15.57
N ASN A 128 30.84 -15.80 -15.69
CA ASN A 128 29.44 -15.51 -15.36
C ASN A 128 29.24 -14.94 -13.94
N GLU A 129 30.09 -15.30 -12.99
CA GLU A 129 29.97 -14.89 -11.59
C GLU A 129 30.68 -13.56 -11.28
N ASN A 130 31.77 -13.26 -11.99
CA ASN A 130 32.61 -12.09 -11.72
C ASN A 130 32.46 -10.96 -12.77
N LEU A 131 31.71 -11.17 -13.86
CA LEU A 131 31.63 -10.23 -15.00
C LEU A 131 31.21 -8.83 -14.60
N ASP A 132 30.19 -8.69 -13.75
CA ASP A 132 29.71 -7.35 -13.36
C ASP A 132 30.76 -6.61 -12.53
N THR A 133 31.42 -7.31 -11.60
CA THR A 133 32.53 -6.78 -10.81
C THR A 133 33.71 -6.44 -11.71
N PHE A 134 34.02 -7.29 -12.69
CA PHE A 134 35.04 -7.04 -13.71
C PHE A 134 34.73 -5.76 -14.50
N MET A 135 33.49 -5.58 -14.98
CA MET A 135 33.08 -4.40 -15.75
C MET A 135 33.13 -3.11 -14.92
N ILE A 136 32.78 -3.19 -13.63
CA ILE A 136 32.93 -2.06 -12.70
C ILE A 136 34.41 -1.73 -12.52
N ASN A 137 35.24 -2.73 -12.21
CA ASN A 137 36.69 -2.54 -12.03
C ASN A 137 37.34 -2.00 -13.31
N PHE A 138 36.95 -2.51 -14.47
CA PHE A 138 37.39 -2.04 -15.77
C PHE A 138 36.99 -0.58 -15.99
N SER A 139 35.74 -0.20 -15.72
CA SER A 139 35.31 1.20 -15.81
C SER A 139 36.08 2.10 -14.86
N THR A 140 36.36 1.66 -13.62
CA THR A 140 37.20 2.43 -12.70
C THR A 140 38.62 2.57 -13.21
N LEU A 141 39.20 1.49 -13.77
CA LEU A 141 40.53 1.47 -14.36
C LEU A 141 40.64 2.43 -15.56
N LEU A 142 39.60 2.53 -16.39
CA LEU A 142 39.56 3.48 -17.50
C LEU A 142 39.48 4.94 -17.04
N ASN A 143 38.87 5.19 -15.88
CA ASN A 143 38.70 6.53 -15.33
C ASN A 143 39.90 6.98 -14.49
N THR A 144 40.70 6.04 -13.98
CA THR A 144 41.98 6.34 -13.32
C THR A 144 43.07 6.47 -14.38
N ASP A 145 43.67 7.66 -14.50
CA ASP A 145 44.73 7.97 -15.47
C ASP A 145 45.84 6.90 -15.44
N THR A 146 45.93 6.07 -16.48
CA THR A 146 46.89 4.96 -16.57
C THR A 146 48.28 5.50 -16.92
N GLY A 147 48.92 6.15 -15.95
CA GLY A 147 50.31 6.62 -16.04
C GLY A 147 51.35 5.52 -15.76
N THR A 148 51.00 4.24 -15.96
CA THR A 148 51.91 3.12 -15.69
C THR A 148 52.02 2.20 -16.89
N ASP A 149 53.27 1.88 -17.22
CA ASP A 149 53.82 1.09 -18.33
C ASP A 149 53.42 -0.40 -18.27
N THR A 150 52.13 -0.66 -18.04
CA THR A 150 51.55 -2.01 -18.06
C THR A 150 51.01 -2.24 -19.46
N ASP A 151 51.29 -3.41 -20.05
CA ASP A 151 50.91 -3.78 -21.41
C ASP A 151 49.41 -3.50 -21.68
N LEU A 152 49.13 -2.35 -22.31
CA LEU A 152 47.78 -1.80 -22.55
C LEU A 152 47.01 -2.61 -23.59
N SER A 153 47.66 -3.59 -24.23
CA SER A 153 47.10 -4.36 -25.34
C SER A 153 45.79 -5.07 -24.98
N TRP A 154 45.68 -5.66 -23.78
CA TRP A 154 44.44 -6.31 -23.35
C TRP A 154 43.30 -5.30 -23.13
N ILE A 155 43.59 -4.10 -22.64
CA ILE A 155 42.60 -3.02 -22.44
C ILE A 155 42.06 -2.55 -23.79
N GLU A 156 42.94 -2.39 -24.79
CA GLU A 156 42.53 -2.05 -26.15
C GLU A 156 41.69 -3.16 -26.80
N ASN A 157 42.04 -4.43 -26.58
CA ASN A 157 41.27 -5.58 -27.05
C ASN A 157 39.88 -5.62 -26.41
N VAL A 158 39.76 -5.39 -25.10
CA VAL A 158 38.47 -5.31 -24.40
C VAL A 158 37.65 -4.12 -24.91
N LYS A 159 38.24 -2.93 -25.08
CA LYS A 159 37.56 -1.76 -25.67
C LYS A 159 37.04 -2.05 -27.07
N LYS A 160 37.85 -2.71 -27.91
CA LYS A 160 37.48 -3.13 -29.26
C LYS A 160 36.35 -4.16 -29.24
N ALA A 161 36.43 -5.17 -28.39
CA ALA A 161 35.40 -6.18 -28.21
C ALA A 161 34.06 -5.55 -27.83
N ILE A 162 34.05 -4.61 -26.86
CA ILE A 162 32.86 -3.86 -26.48
C ILE A 162 32.33 -2.98 -27.62
N SER A 163 33.22 -2.34 -28.38
CA SER A 163 32.80 -1.48 -29.52
C SER A 163 32.16 -2.28 -30.65
N ASN A 164 32.48 -3.57 -30.76
CA ASN A 164 31.91 -4.48 -31.76
C ASN A 164 30.56 -5.09 -31.34
N LEU A 165 30.08 -4.83 -30.12
CA LEU A 165 28.78 -5.31 -29.61
C LEU A 165 27.59 -4.43 -30.04
N ASN A 166 27.82 -3.45 -30.92
CA ASN A 166 26.83 -2.48 -31.40
C ASN A 166 25.84 -3.08 -32.40
#